data_AF-A0A6J6NXL1-F1
#
_entry.id   AF-A0A6J6NXL1-F1
#
_cell.length_a   1.000
_cell.length_b   1.000
_cell.length_c   1.000
_cell.angle_alpha   90.00
_cell.angle_beta   90.00
_cell.angle_gamma   90.00
#
_symmetry.space_group_name_H-M   'P 1'
#
loop_
_entity.id
_entity.type
_entity.pdbx_description
1 polymer ?
#
loop_
_entity_poly.entity_id
_entity_poly.type
_entity_poly.pdbx_seq_one_letter_code
_entity_poly.pdbx_strand_id
1 'polypeptide(L)' 'MLSVVVFTKNGWQQTDYDRWSAKLLEDQIAFVVPSSHAGKPNLRFAIVNPTTTIDTIGEILERIEKD' A
#
# COMPACT_ATOMS: atom_id res chain seq x y z
N MET A 1 19.30 3.84 1.42
CA MET A 1 18.55 4.66 0.45
C MET A 1 17.08 4.42 0.70
N LEU A 2 16.26 5.46 0.81
CA LEU A 2 14.81 5.33 0.96
C LEU A 2 14.16 5.49 -0.42
N SER A 3 13.43 4.48 -0.86
CA SER A 3 12.67 4.52 -2.11
C SER A 3 11.18 4.54 -1.79
N VAL A 4 10.44 5.46 -2.42
CA VAL A 4 9.01 5.65 -2.16
C VAL A 4 8.22 5.62 -3.46
N VAL A 5 7.18 4.81 -3.51
CA VAL A 5 6.21 4.77 -4.62
C VAL A 5 4.84 5.15 -4.09
N VAL A 6 4.18 6.09 -4.77
CA VAL A 6 2.83 6.59 -4.42
C VAL A 6 1.89 6.31 -5.58
N PHE A 7 0.72 5.75 -5.30
CA PHE A 7 -0.29 5.44 -6.30
C PHE A 7 -1.70 5.47 -5.72
N THR A 8 -2.70 5.50 -6.60
CA THR A 8 -4.13 5.48 -6.25
C THR A 8 -4.80 4.29 -6.92
N LYS A 9 -5.75 3.65 -6.22
CA LYS A 9 -6.65 2.66 -6.81
C LYS A 9 -7.93 3.35 -7.24
N ASN A 10 -8.29 3.17 -8.51
CA ASN A 10 -9.55 3.69 -9.04
C ASN A 10 -10.73 3.04 -8.31
N GLY A 11 -11.73 3.87 -7.97
CA GLY A 11 -12.95 3.44 -7.28
C GLY A 11 -12.86 3.39 -5.76
N TRP A 12 -11.66 3.45 -5.17
CA TRP A 12 -11.50 3.39 -3.71
C TRP A 12 -11.78 4.74 -3.04
N GLN A 13 -12.51 4.68 -1.93
CA GLN A 13 -12.66 5.74 -0.95
C GLN A 13 -11.69 5.53 0.22
N GLN A 14 -11.53 6.55 1.08
CA GLN A 14 -10.64 6.48 2.26
C GLN A 14 -10.85 5.21 3.09
N THR A 15 -12.11 4.80 3.30
CA THR A 15 -12.44 3.60 4.07
C THR A 15 -11.93 2.30 3.46
N ASP A 16 -11.81 2.23 2.14
CA ASP A 16 -11.27 1.06 1.44
C ASP A 16 -9.75 1.00 1.64
N TYR A 17 -9.07 2.15 1.55
CA TYR A 17 -7.65 2.26 1.86
C TYR A 17 -7.36 1.88 3.32
N ASP A 18 -8.17 2.35 4.27
CA ASP A 18 -8.01 2.07 5.70
C ASP A 18 -8.21 0.57 5.98
N ARG A 19 -9.27 -0.04 5.43
CA ARG A 19 -9.57 -1.47 5.60
C ARG A 19 -8.44 -2.34 5.06
N TRP A 20 -7.98 -2.06 3.84
CA TRP A 20 -6.91 -2.81 3.21
C TRP A 20 -5.59 -2.70 3.96
N SER A 21 -5.25 -1.48 4.40
CA SER A 21 -4.04 -1.22 5.19
C SER A 21 -4.06 -1.93 6.54
N ALA A 22 -5.21 -1.92 7.23
CA ALA A 22 -5.39 -2.65 8.48
C ALA A 22 -5.23 -4.17 8.28
N LYS A 23 -5.77 -4.71 7.18
CA LYS A 23 -5.63 -6.13 6.86
C LYS A 23 -4.18 -6.55 6.60
N LEU A 24 -3.39 -5.75 5.88
CA LEU A 24 -1.97 -6.04 5.68
C LEU A 24 -1.15 -6.05 6.97
N LEU A 25 -1.50 -5.18 7.91
CA LEU A 25 -0.88 -5.12 9.23
C LEU A 25 -1.26 -6.34 10.07
N GLU A 26 -2.54 -6.74 10.06
CA GLU A 26 -3.05 -7.93 10.75
C GLU A 26 -2.40 -9.21 10.21
N ASP A 27 -2.28 -9.32 8.88
CA ASP A 27 -1.65 -10.46 8.21
C ASP A 27 -0.10 -10.44 8.33
N GLN A 28 0.48 -9.45 9.01
CA GLN A 28 1.93 -9.23 9.21
C GLN A 28 2.75 -9.18 7.91
N ILE A 29 2.17 -8.65 6.84
CA ILE A 29 2.78 -8.64 5.50
C ILE A 29 3.57 -7.35 5.26
N ALA A 30 2.91 -6.21 5.50
CA ALA A 30 3.50 -4.91 5.27
C ALA A 30 2.81 -3.85 6.12
N PHE A 31 3.57 -2.83 6.51
CA PHE A 31 3.02 -1.63 7.12
C PHE A 31 2.86 -0.54 6.05
N VAL A 32 1.69 -0.53 5.43
CA VAL A 32 1.28 0.53 4.50
C VAL A 32 0.27 1.41 5.22
N VAL A 33 0.52 2.71 5.24
CA VAL A 33 -0.44 3.69 5.78
C VAL A 33 -0.91 4.58 4.64
N PRO A 34 -2.23 4.80 4.50
CA PRO A 34 -2.73 5.73 3.51
C PRO A 34 -2.28 7.14 3.87
N SER A 35 -1.94 7.91 2.84
CA SER A 35 -1.64 9.33 2.95
C SER A 35 -2.63 10.10 2.09
N SER A 36 -2.69 11.40 2.26
CA SER A 36 -3.44 12.28 1.37
C SER A 36 -2.51 13.12 0.51
N HIS A 37 -2.93 13.40 -0.71
CA HIS A 37 -2.30 14.37 -1.60
C HIS A 37 -3.40 15.24 -2.21
N ALA A 38 -3.34 16.55 -1.99
CA ALA A 38 -4.40 17.49 -2.37
C ALA A 38 -5.81 17.07 -1.87
N GLY A 39 -5.89 16.53 -0.65
CA GLY A 39 -7.15 16.06 -0.05
C GLY A 39 -7.68 14.73 -0.60
N LYS A 40 -6.97 14.09 -1.53
CA LYS A 40 -7.34 12.77 -2.08
C LYS A 40 -6.50 11.66 -1.45
N PRO A 41 -7.10 10.53 -1.07
CA PRO A 41 -6.36 9.39 -0.52
C PRO A 41 -5.42 8.77 -1.55
N ASN A 42 -4.29 8.24 -1.07
CA ASN A 42 -3.33 7.46 -1.84
C ASN A 42 -2.65 6.41 -0.96
N LEU A 43 -2.07 5.40 -1.61
CA LEU A 43 -1.17 4.44 -0.99
C LEU A 43 0.28 4.88 -1.18
N ARG A 44 1.10 4.68 -0.14
CA ARG A 44 2.52 4.96 -0.17
C ARG A 44 3.32 3.76 0.30
N PHE A 45 4.09 3.17 -0.60
CA PHE A 45 5.04 2.11 -0.27
C PHE A 45 6.40 2.74 0.03
N ALA A 46 6.84 2.64 1.29
CA ALA A 46 8.18 3.00 1.71
C ALA A 46 9.05 1.74 1.74
N ILE A 47 9.94 1.60 0.75
CA ILE A 47 10.85 0.46 0.64
C ILE A 47 12.12 0.82 1.39
N VAL A 48 12.26 0.25 2.60
CA VAL A 48 13.37 0.54 3.52
C VAL A 48 14.44 -0.55 3.51
N ASN A 49 14.06 -1.79 3.24
CA ASN A 49 14.98 -2.93 3.24
C ASN A 49 15.63 -3.08 1.85
N PRO A 50 16.97 -3.01 1.74
CA PRO A 50 17.66 -3.18 0.45
C PRO A 50 17.50 -4.58 -0.16
N THR A 51 17.07 -5.59 0.61
CA THR A 51 16.81 -6.94 0.09
C THR A 51 15.37 -7.15 -0.36
N THR A 52 14.50 -6.13 -0.31
CA THR A 52 13.14 -6.24 -0.85
C THR A 52 13.19 -6.49 -2.36
N THR A 53 12.48 -7.52 -2.82
CA THR A 53 12.41 -7.90 -4.24
C THR A 53 11.12 -7.39 -4.88
N ILE A 54 11.08 -7.41 -6.22
CA ILE A 54 9.85 -7.11 -6.97
C ILE A 54 8.75 -8.11 -6.63
N ASP A 55 9.08 -9.38 -6.40
CA ASP A 55 8.11 -10.42 -6.04
C ASP A 55 7.39 -10.09 -4.73
N THR A 56 8.12 -9.63 -3.70
CA THR A 56 7.51 -9.16 -2.45
C THR A 56 6.54 -8.01 -2.68
N ILE A 57 6.87 -7.09 -3.59
CA ILE A 57 5.96 -5.98 -3.94
C ILE A 57 4.74 -6.52 -4.70
N GLY A 58 4.93 -7.49 -5.60
CA GLY A 58 3.86 -8.17 -6.31
C GLY A 58 2.86 -8.84 -5.38
N GLU A 59 3.35 -9.58 -4.38
CA GLU A 59 2.51 -10.22 -3.35
C GLU A 59 1.65 -9.21 -2.59
N ILE A 60 2.19 -8.03 -2.25
CA ILE A 60 1.42 -6.96 -1.60
C ILE A 60 0.34 -6.43 -2.54
N LEU A 61 0.67 -6.22 -3.81
CA LEU A 61 -0.27 -5.71 -4.82
C LEU A 61 -1.39 -6.71 -5.14
N GLU A 62 -1.11 -8.01 -5.14
CA GLU A 62 -2.12 -9.06 -5.37
C GLU A 62 -3.22 -9.08 -4.31
N ARG A 63 -2.92 -8.54 -3.12
CA ARG A 63 -3.87 -8.45 -2.01
C ARG A 63 -4.73 -7.20 -2.06
N ILE A 64 -4.48 -6.29 -3.00
CA ILE A 64 -5.45 -5.24 -3.34
C ILE A 64 -6.66 -5.96 -3.94
N GLU A 65 -7.82 -5.82 -3.31
CA GLU A 65 -9.07 -6.44 -3.79
C GLU A 65 -9.24 -6.19 -5.29
N LYS A 66 -9.44 -7.27 -6.05
CA LYS A 66 -9.78 -7.22 -7.47
C LYS A 66 -11.29 -7.05 -7.57
N ASP A 67 -11.72 -6.07 -8.36
CA ASP A 67 -13.12 -5.84 -8.70
C ASP A 67 -13.71 -7.05 -9.45
#